data_AF-A0A9P6WMC2-F1
#
_entry.id   AF-A0A9P6WMC2-F1
#
_cell.length_a   1.000
_cell.length_b   1.000
_cell.length_c   1.000
_cell.angle_alpha   90.00
_cell.angle_beta   90.00
_cell.angle_gamma   90.00
#
_symmetry.space_group_name_H-M   'P 1'
#
loop_
_entity.id
_entity.type
_entity.pdbx_description
1 polymer ?
#
loop_
_entity_poly.entity_id
_entity_poly.type
_entity_poly.pdbx_seq_one_letter_code
_entity_poly.pdbx_strand_id
1 'polypeptide(L)'
;MEPINITRNQESYLHADFDVIFQNHINEDTISPQQPHIVFLPPLNTPLFINLSIFYDDILICMENTPNLFGILNQLIQHSNIWDNLHFKKSIIKGNKNENITFVIKLNDDLFDVPLFNDLLLSPSEQLRLNNLKMISVKLINIRIQMSNHNKDFGEYWISGEFIEDLNFLMFNSFISLENAIPLIFNYVSRSTYLATKNLIPSIISSCLKSNETYVIEQRSILSGLIKSLSNCQTWNKIVNEWDHKKLKNEFDKIDGFTITWFNSYFE
;
A
#
# COMPACT_ATOMS: atom_id res chain seq x y z
N MET A 1 5.72 -10.58 8.23
CA MET A 1 4.31 -10.29 8.59
C MET A 1 3.54 -11.60 8.46
N GLU A 2 2.50 -11.81 9.25
CA GLU A 2 1.80 -13.11 9.27
C GLU A 2 0.91 -13.28 8.02
N PRO A 3 0.87 -14.49 7.43
CA PRO A 3 0.00 -14.79 6.28
C PRO A 3 -1.48 -14.80 6.68
N ILE A 4 -2.36 -14.47 5.73
CA ILE A 4 -3.81 -14.46 5.96
C ILE A 4 -4.38 -15.80 5.49
N ASN A 5 -4.71 -16.66 6.46
CA ASN A 5 -5.34 -17.96 6.25
C ASN A 5 -6.81 -17.90 6.66
N ILE A 6 -7.72 -18.01 5.69
CA ILE A 6 -9.16 -18.05 5.98
C ILE A 6 -9.77 -19.26 5.27
N THR A 7 -10.10 -20.30 6.03
CA THR A 7 -10.98 -21.39 5.58
C THR A 7 -12.43 -20.94 5.73
N ARG A 8 -13.11 -20.67 4.62
CA ARG A 8 -14.49 -20.15 4.64
C ARG A 8 -15.55 -21.25 4.86
N ASN A 9 -15.14 -22.52 4.78
CA ASN A 9 -15.76 -23.75 5.27
C ASN A 9 -14.75 -24.90 4.96
N GLN A 10 -15.04 -26.17 5.30
CA GLN A 10 -14.12 -27.30 5.07
C GLN A 10 -13.75 -27.57 3.57
N GLU A 11 -14.23 -26.76 2.63
CA GLU A 11 -14.37 -27.12 1.20
C GLU A 11 -13.83 -26.05 0.22
N SER A 12 -13.43 -24.87 0.70
CA SER A 12 -12.75 -23.83 -0.10
C SER A 12 -11.50 -23.32 0.62
N TYR A 13 -10.41 -23.15 -0.14
CA TYR A 13 -9.15 -22.64 0.37
C TYR A 13 -8.86 -21.27 -0.25
N LEU A 14 -8.83 -20.26 0.61
CA LEU A 14 -8.52 -18.87 0.28
C LEU A 14 -7.30 -18.45 1.09
N HIS A 15 -6.24 -18.09 0.39
CA HIS A 15 -4.98 -17.70 1.00
C HIS A 15 -4.38 -16.51 0.28
N ALA A 16 -3.88 -15.55 1.06
CA ALA A 16 -3.06 -14.47 0.55
C ALA A 16 -1.85 -14.26 1.46
N ASP A 17 -0.69 -14.15 0.83
CA ASP A 17 0.57 -13.80 1.45
C ASP A 17 1.21 -12.63 0.69
N PHE A 18 2.05 -11.89 1.37
CA PHE A 18 2.80 -10.82 0.75
C PHE A 18 4.19 -10.68 1.33
N ASP A 19 5.10 -10.23 0.48
CA ASP A 19 6.49 -9.95 0.79
C ASP A 19 6.84 -8.52 0.35
N VAL A 20 7.71 -7.86 1.12
CA VAL A 20 8.08 -6.46 0.91
C VAL A 20 9.58 -6.37 0.78
N ILE A 21 10.03 -5.99 -0.41
CA ILE A 21 11.44 -5.82 -0.75
C ILE A 21 11.78 -4.34 -0.60
N PHE A 22 12.82 -4.06 0.18
CA PHE A 22 13.31 -2.71 0.45
C PHE A 22 14.49 -2.34 -0.47
N GLN A 23 14.72 -1.05 -0.67
CA GLN A 23 15.97 -0.56 -1.27
C GLN A 23 17.10 -0.71 -0.23
N ASN A 24 18.24 -1.25 -0.65
CA ASN A 24 19.40 -1.42 0.22
C ASN A 24 19.93 -0.06 0.68
N HIS A 25 19.57 0.33 1.89
CA HIS A 25 20.29 1.34 2.66
C HIS A 25 20.69 0.72 4.01
N ILE A 26 21.62 -0.24 3.94
CA ILE A 26 22.34 -0.70 5.12
C ILE A 26 23.65 0.06 5.13
N ASN A 27 23.71 1.12 5.93
CA ASN A 27 24.95 1.40 6.63
C ASN A 27 24.73 0.87 8.05
N GLU A 28 25.36 -0.28 8.30
CA GLU A 28 25.70 -0.74 9.62
C GLU A 28 26.57 0.31 10.33
N ASP A 29 26.61 0.21 11.65
CA ASP A 29 27.41 1.01 12.57
C ASP A 29 26.84 2.37 12.96
N THR A 30 25.79 2.36 13.79
CA THR A 30 25.70 3.33 14.90
C THR A 30 24.88 2.74 16.03
N ILE A 31 25.53 2.57 17.18
CA ILE A 31 24.94 2.08 18.43
C ILE A 31 24.04 3.18 19.00
N SER A 32 22.75 3.16 18.66
CA SER A 32 21.72 3.81 19.47
C SER A 32 21.32 2.82 20.57
N PRO A 33 21.28 3.22 21.86
CA PRO A 33 20.84 2.33 22.95
C PRO A 33 19.33 2.04 22.91
N GLN A 34 18.56 2.71 22.06
CA GLN A 34 17.11 2.51 21.89
C GLN A 34 16.80 1.96 20.50
N GLN A 35 15.79 1.09 20.40
CA GLN A 35 15.30 0.63 19.10
C GLN A 35 14.82 1.84 18.28
N PRO A 36 15.29 2.00 17.02
CA PRO A 36 14.89 3.11 16.19
C PRO A 36 13.43 3.00 15.78
N HIS A 37 12.76 4.14 15.66
CA HIS A 37 11.47 4.21 15.00
C HIS A 37 11.69 4.02 13.50
N ILE A 38 11.22 2.89 12.96
CA ILE A 38 11.39 2.56 11.54
C ILE A 38 10.18 3.10 10.77
N VAL A 39 10.46 3.83 9.68
CA VAL A 39 9.44 4.35 8.78
C VAL A 39 9.73 3.89 7.36
N PHE A 40 8.68 3.39 6.71
CA PHE A 40 8.76 2.94 5.34
C PHE A 40 8.21 4.00 4.38
N LEU A 41 9.03 4.39 3.41
CA LEU A 41 8.71 5.41 2.42
C LEU A 41 8.49 4.77 1.04
N PRO A 42 7.66 5.37 0.17
CA PRO A 42 7.65 4.99 -1.23
C PRO A 42 9.02 5.28 -1.85
N PRO A 43 9.38 4.61 -2.95
CA PRO A 43 10.59 4.93 -3.69
C PRO A 43 10.40 6.31 -4.33
N LEU A 44 11.04 7.35 -3.80
CA LEU A 44 10.74 8.75 -4.15
C LEU A 44 11.12 9.13 -5.58
N ASN A 45 12.13 8.47 -6.15
CA ASN A 45 12.67 8.79 -7.48
C ASN A 45 12.28 7.76 -8.55
N THR A 46 11.61 6.67 -8.16
CA THR A 46 11.25 5.57 -9.07
C THR A 46 9.86 5.05 -8.73
N PRO A 47 9.14 4.44 -9.67
CA PRO A 47 7.86 3.83 -9.37
C PRO A 47 7.96 2.76 -8.29
N LEU A 48 6.92 2.65 -7.44
CA LEU A 48 6.69 1.47 -6.61
C LEU A 48 6.04 0.40 -7.49
N PHE A 49 6.54 -0.82 -7.40
CA PHE A 49 5.96 -1.96 -8.10
C PHE A 49 5.24 -2.87 -7.11
N ILE A 50 4.08 -3.38 -7.52
CA ILE A 50 3.38 -4.46 -6.85
C ILE A 50 3.20 -5.60 -7.85
N ASN A 51 3.84 -6.72 -7.59
CA ASN A 51 3.65 -7.95 -8.35
C ASN A 51 2.49 -8.72 -7.74
N LEU A 52 1.44 -8.96 -8.51
CA LEU A 52 0.29 -9.74 -8.09
C LEU A 52 0.32 -11.09 -8.80
N SER A 53 0.31 -12.16 -8.01
CA SER A 53 0.34 -13.55 -8.48
C SER A 53 -0.96 -14.22 -8.03
N ILE A 54 -1.86 -14.53 -8.96
CA ILE A 54 -3.16 -15.13 -8.65
C ILE A 54 -3.19 -16.55 -9.19
N PHE A 55 -3.39 -17.50 -8.30
CA PHE A 55 -3.49 -18.92 -8.61
C PHE A 55 -4.90 -19.42 -8.29
N TYR A 56 -5.46 -20.19 -9.20
CA TYR A 56 -6.64 -21.00 -8.96
C TYR A 56 -6.29 -22.48 -9.18
N ASP A 57 -6.48 -23.34 -8.18
CA ASP A 57 -6.07 -24.76 -8.21
C ASP A 57 -4.63 -24.97 -8.69
N ASP A 58 -3.68 -24.16 -8.16
CA ASP A 58 -2.26 -24.12 -8.54
C ASP A 58 -1.96 -23.68 -9.98
N ILE A 59 -2.98 -23.31 -10.75
CA ILE A 59 -2.82 -22.74 -12.08
C ILE A 59 -2.71 -21.24 -11.96
N LEU A 60 -1.57 -20.69 -12.38
CA LEU A 60 -1.39 -19.25 -12.52
C LEU A 60 -2.39 -18.69 -13.54
N ILE A 61 -3.16 -17.69 -13.12
CA ILE A 61 -3.98 -16.89 -14.01
C ILE A 61 -3.04 -15.99 -14.80
N CYS A 62 -2.99 -16.19 -16.12
CA CYS A 62 -2.19 -15.40 -17.03
C CYS A 62 -2.73 -15.50 -18.45
N MET A 63 -2.23 -14.68 -19.37
CA MET A 63 -2.68 -14.68 -20.77
C MET A 63 -2.48 -16.04 -21.45
N GLU A 64 -1.43 -16.78 -21.09
CA GLU A 64 -1.05 -18.04 -21.72
C GLU A 64 -1.92 -19.22 -21.24
N ASN A 65 -2.32 -19.23 -19.97
CA ASN A 65 -3.10 -20.32 -19.38
C ASN A 65 -4.60 -20.03 -19.42
N THR A 66 -4.99 -18.78 -19.20
CA THR A 66 -6.38 -18.35 -18.97
C THR A 66 -6.67 -16.99 -19.66
N PRO A 67 -6.56 -16.89 -21.01
CA PRO A 67 -6.58 -15.61 -21.72
C PRO A 67 -7.85 -14.79 -21.51
N ASN A 68 -9.03 -15.43 -21.54
CA ASN A 68 -10.32 -14.73 -21.38
C ASN A 68 -10.47 -14.16 -19.96
N LEU A 69 -10.16 -14.99 -18.95
CA LEU A 69 -10.17 -14.60 -17.54
C LEU A 69 -9.18 -13.46 -17.27
N PHE A 70 -7.96 -13.60 -17.79
CA PHE A 70 -6.94 -12.57 -17.66
C PHE A 70 -7.40 -11.24 -18.29
N GLY A 71 -8.00 -11.29 -19.48
CA GLY A 71 -8.53 -10.11 -20.14
C GLY A 71 -9.59 -9.38 -19.31
N ILE A 72 -10.52 -10.13 -18.71
CA ILE A 72 -11.56 -9.56 -17.84
C ILE A 72 -10.94 -9.00 -16.56
N LEU A 73 -10.11 -9.76 -15.85
CA LEU A 73 -9.47 -9.28 -14.62
C LEU A 73 -8.59 -8.05 -14.88
N ASN A 74 -7.89 -7.99 -16.01
CA ASN A 74 -7.13 -6.82 -16.43
C ASN A 74 -8.04 -5.59 -16.59
N GLN A 75 -9.23 -5.75 -17.19
CA GLN A 75 -10.20 -4.66 -17.24
C GLN A 75 -10.65 -4.26 -15.84
N LEU A 76 -11.02 -5.21 -14.98
CA LEU A 76 -11.52 -4.93 -13.64
C LEU A 76 -10.49 -4.20 -12.75
N ILE A 77 -9.21 -4.61 -12.80
CA ILE A 77 -8.14 -4.01 -11.99
C ILE A 77 -7.72 -2.62 -12.49
N GLN A 78 -7.85 -2.35 -13.80
CA GLN A 78 -7.64 -1.01 -14.35
C GLN A 78 -8.65 0.00 -13.81
N HIS A 79 -9.87 -0.46 -13.53
CA HIS A 79 -10.95 0.33 -12.92
C HIS A 79 -10.89 0.39 -11.39
N SER A 80 -9.84 -0.14 -10.76
CA SER A 80 -9.66 -0.02 -9.31
C SER A 80 -9.49 1.44 -8.88
N ASN A 81 -10.22 1.88 -7.86
CA ASN A 81 -10.18 3.26 -7.37
C ASN A 81 -9.22 3.46 -6.19
N ILE A 82 -8.72 2.40 -5.55
CA ILE A 82 -7.91 2.50 -4.33
C ILE A 82 -6.63 3.32 -4.54
N TRP A 83 -5.99 3.18 -5.70
CA TRP A 83 -4.73 3.83 -6.00
C TRP A 83 -4.89 5.35 -6.15
N ASP A 84 -5.99 5.77 -6.78
CA ASP A 84 -6.29 7.18 -7.00
C ASP A 84 -6.63 7.85 -5.66
N ASN A 85 -7.37 7.12 -4.80
CA ASN A 85 -7.66 7.50 -3.42
C ASN A 85 -6.40 7.65 -2.54
N LEU A 86 -5.36 6.85 -2.83
CA LEU A 86 -4.04 6.98 -2.22
C LEU A 86 -3.15 7.98 -2.96
N HIS A 87 -3.67 8.76 -3.91
CA HIS A 87 -2.91 9.75 -4.69
C HIS A 87 -1.72 9.16 -5.47
N PHE A 88 -1.82 7.91 -5.91
CA PHE A 88 -0.89 7.32 -6.87
C PHE A 88 -1.42 7.45 -8.29
N LYS A 89 -0.51 7.64 -9.25
CA LYS A 89 -0.81 7.35 -10.66
C LYS A 89 -0.47 5.89 -10.95
N LYS A 90 -1.49 5.08 -11.21
CA LYS A 90 -1.33 3.64 -11.51
C LYS A 90 -1.13 3.35 -13.00
N SER A 91 -0.44 2.26 -13.30
CA SER A 91 -0.40 1.61 -14.59
C SER A 91 -0.34 0.09 -14.38
N ILE A 92 -1.30 -0.65 -14.94
CA ILE A 92 -1.30 -2.11 -14.86
C ILE A 92 -0.63 -2.68 -16.10
N ILE A 93 0.37 -3.51 -15.89
CA ILE A 93 1.19 -4.15 -16.90
C ILE A 93 0.94 -5.66 -16.81
N LYS A 94 0.93 -6.34 -17.97
CA LYS A 94 0.87 -7.80 -18.01
C LYS A 94 2.05 -8.40 -17.26
N GLY A 95 1.78 -9.38 -16.39
CA GLY A 95 2.81 -10.13 -15.68
C GLY A 95 3.57 -11.13 -16.56
N ASN A 96 4.61 -11.72 -15.99
CA ASN A 96 5.44 -12.72 -16.65
C ASN A 96 5.14 -14.11 -16.07
N LYS A 97 4.63 -15.02 -16.90
CA LYS A 97 4.38 -16.42 -16.51
C LYS A 97 5.63 -17.10 -15.97
N ASN A 98 6.81 -16.82 -16.53
CA ASN A 98 8.07 -17.44 -16.09
C ASN A 98 8.50 -16.98 -14.69
N GLU A 99 7.99 -15.83 -14.24
CA GLU A 99 8.22 -15.29 -12.89
C GLU A 99 7.03 -15.57 -11.97
N ASN A 100 6.03 -16.35 -12.43
CA ASN A 100 4.79 -16.63 -11.72
C ASN A 100 3.95 -15.37 -11.39
N ILE A 101 3.98 -14.35 -12.24
CA ILE A 101 3.28 -13.08 -12.01
C ILE A 101 2.07 -12.96 -12.94
N THR A 102 0.90 -12.67 -12.37
CA THR A 102 -0.33 -12.35 -13.13
C THR A 102 -0.30 -10.90 -13.60
N PHE A 103 -0.15 -9.94 -12.70
CA PHE A 103 -0.11 -8.51 -13.00
C PHE A 103 1.08 -7.83 -12.35
N VAL A 104 1.61 -6.80 -13.00
CA VAL A 104 2.50 -5.82 -12.36
C VAL A 104 1.76 -4.50 -12.28
N ILE A 105 1.54 -4.01 -11.06
CA ILE A 105 0.95 -2.70 -10.78
C ILE A 105 2.11 -1.74 -10.56
N LYS A 106 2.26 -0.78 -11.46
CA LYS A 106 3.23 0.30 -11.35
C LYS A 106 2.54 1.52 -10.75
N LEU A 107 3.02 1.99 -9.61
CA LEU A 107 2.51 3.16 -8.90
C LEU A 107 3.55 4.27 -8.92
N ASN A 108 3.22 5.42 -9.49
CA ASN A 108 4.04 6.63 -9.40
C ASN A 108 3.49 7.53 -8.30
N ASP A 109 4.36 7.94 -7.38
CA ASP A 109 4.01 8.81 -6.26
C ASP A 109 4.39 10.26 -6.56
N ASP A 110 3.39 11.10 -6.79
CA ASP A 110 3.57 12.55 -6.97
C ASP A 110 3.18 13.33 -5.69
N LEU A 111 2.87 12.62 -4.60
CA LEU A 111 2.39 13.24 -3.37
C LEU A 111 3.52 13.93 -2.62
N PHE A 112 4.61 13.20 -2.35
CA PHE A 112 5.74 13.64 -1.54
C PHE A 112 6.67 14.59 -2.29
N ASP A 113 7.13 15.64 -1.60
CA ASP A 113 8.17 16.54 -2.12
C ASP A 113 9.52 15.81 -2.15
N VAL A 114 9.87 15.29 -3.33
CA VAL A 114 11.06 14.46 -3.55
C VAL A 114 12.35 15.17 -3.10
N PRO A 115 12.64 16.42 -3.49
CA PRO A 115 13.78 17.17 -2.95
C PRO A 115 13.86 17.21 -1.42
N LEU A 116 12.73 17.52 -0.76
CA LEU A 116 12.65 17.65 0.69
C LEU A 116 12.97 16.33 1.42
N PHE A 117 12.43 15.21 0.91
CA PHE A 117 12.68 13.90 1.49
C PHE A 117 14.06 13.34 1.12
N ASN A 118 14.58 13.65 -0.07
CA ASN A 118 15.94 13.28 -0.43
C ASN A 118 16.95 13.94 0.51
N ASP A 119 16.75 15.20 0.93
CA ASP A 119 17.63 15.86 1.92
C ASP A 119 17.67 15.13 3.27
N LEU A 120 16.53 14.63 3.73
CA LEU A 120 16.45 13.77 4.92
C LEU A 120 17.21 12.45 4.75
N LEU A 121 17.13 11.85 3.55
CA LEU A 121 17.82 10.60 3.23
C LEU A 121 19.34 10.77 3.03
N LEU A 122 19.84 11.98 2.80
CA LEU A 122 21.27 12.27 2.69
C LEU A 122 22.00 12.24 4.05
N SER A 123 21.27 12.25 5.18
CA SER A 123 21.83 12.33 6.53
C SER A 123 21.32 11.24 7.49
N PRO A 124 21.36 9.95 7.12
CA PRO A 124 20.70 8.88 7.87
C PRO A 124 21.24 8.72 9.30
N SER A 125 22.55 8.87 9.50
CA SER A 125 23.17 8.81 10.84
C SER A 125 22.74 9.99 11.74
N GLU A 126 22.50 11.16 11.15
CA GLU A 126 21.99 12.34 11.87
C GLU A 126 20.54 12.12 12.31
N GLN A 127 19.70 11.60 11.40
CA GLN A 127 18.30 11.27 11.73
C GLN A 127 18.19 10.18 12.79
N LEU A 128 19.08 9.19 12.77
CA LEU A 128 19.14 8.18 13.80
C LEU A 128 19.58 8.78 15.15
N ARG A 129 20.64 9.62 15.17
CA ARG A 129 21.18 10.20 16.41
C ARG A 129 20.26 11.23 17.06
N LEU A 130 19.70 12.14 16.26
CA LEU A 130 18.91 13.27 16.76
C LEU A 130 17.44 12.90 16.95
N ASN A 131 16.91 12.13 15.99
CA ASN A 131 15.49 11.84 15.92
C ASN A 131 15.16 10.37 16.23
N ASN A 132 16.12 9.48 16.48
CA ASN A 132 15.86 8.03 16.61
C ASN A 132 14.96 7.50 15.48
N LEU A 133 15.18 8.00 14.26
CA LEU A 133 14.37 7.72 13.08
C LEU A 133 15.20 6.98 12.03
N LYS A 134 14.74 5.81 11.61
CA LYS A 134 15.31 5.06 10.49
C LYS A 134 14.30 5.02 9.36
N MET A 135 14.65 5.61 8.22
CA MET A 135 13.82 5.61 7.02
C MET A 135 14.30 4.52 6.06
N ILE A 136 13.36 3.75 5.52
CA ILE A 136 13.63 2.66 4.59
C ILE A 136 12.70 2.81 3.39
N SER A 137 13.26 2.92 2.18
CA SER A 137 12.45 3.00 0.97
C SER A 137 11.98 1.61 0.53
N VAL A 138 10.68 1.46 0.26
CA VAL A 138 10.10 0.25 -0.31
C VAL A 138 10.40 0.21 -1.80
N LYS A 139 10.85 -0.93 -2.31
CA LYS A 139 11.18 -1.12 -3.73
C LYS A 139 10.07 -1.85 -4.47
N LEU A 140 9.62 -2.97 -3.91
CA LEU A 140 8.72 -3.91 -4.56
C LEU A 140 7.89 -4.61 -3.50
N ILE A 141 6.62 -4.86 -3.80
CA ILE A 141 5.74 -5.68 -2.98
C ILE A 141 5.28 -6.84 -3.84
N ASN A 142 5.44 -8.06 -3.34
CA ASN A 142 4.88 -9.25 -3.96
C ASN A 142 3.63 -9.61 -3.18
N ILE A 143 2.49 -9.76 -3.86
CA ILE A 143 1.26 -10.29 -3.29
C ILE A 143 0.97 -11.58 -4.05
N ARG A 144 0.84 -12.67 -3.31
CA ARG A 144 0.46 -13.95 -3.87
C ARG A 144 -0.89 -14.35 -3.28
N ILE A 145 -1.78 -14.79 -4.16
CA ILE A 145 -3.14 -15.20 -3.86
C ILE A 145 -3.31 -16.61 -4.39
N GLN A 146 -3.75 -17.50 -3.52
CA GLN A 146 -4.07 -18.87 -3.84
C GLN A 146 -5.52 -19.13 -3.49
N MET A 147 -6.28 -19.56 -4.50
CA MET A 147 -7.69 -19.88 -4.37
C MET A 147 -7.94 -21.30 -4.88
N SER A 148 -8.79 -22.04 -4.20
CA SER A 148 -9.36 -23.29 -4.73
C SER A 148 -10.76 -23.49 -4.15
N ASN A 149 -11.62 -24.10 -4.94
CA ASN A 149 -12.99 -24.42 -4.55
C ASN A 149 -13.27 -25.87 -4.92
N HIS A 150 -13.35 -26.75 -3.93
CA HIS A 150 -13.50 -28.19 -4.17
C HIS A 150 -14.93 -28.60 -4.55
N ASN A 151 -15.90 -27.68 -4.45
CA ASN A 151 -17.32 -27.95 -4.72
C ASN A 151 -17.81 -27.49 -6.09
N LYS A 152 -17.05 -26.61 -6.75
CA LYS A 152 -17.45 -25.99 -8.02
C LYS A 152 -16.26 -26.01 -8.95
N ASP A 153 -16.48 -26.49 -10.17
CA ASP A 153 -15.52 -26.27 -11.26
C ASP A 153 -15.34 -24.77 -11.46
N PHE A 154 -14.14 -24.35 -11.89
CA PHE A 154 -13.80 -22.94 -12.07
C PHE A 154 -14.87 -22.14 -12.83
N GLY A 155 -15.46 -22.75 -13.88
CA GLY A 155 -16.50 -22.12 -14.68
C GLY A 155 -17.74 -21.72 -13.86
N GLU A 156 -18.19 -22.56 -12.94
CA GLU A 156 -19.33 -22.27 -12.07
C GLU A 156 -19.00 -21.18 -11.04
N TYR A 157 -17.81 -21.27 -10.44
CA TYR A 157 -17.31 -20.29 -9.47
C TYR A 157 -17.11 -18.90 -10.09
N TRP A 158 -16.71 -18.87 -11.37
CA TRP A 158 -16.60 -17.65 -12.16
C TRP A 158 -17.98 -17.08 -12.55
N ILE A 159 -18.88 -17.91 -13.10
CA ILE A 159 -20.22 -17.48 -13.53
C ILE A 159 -21.04 -16.93 -12.36
N SER A 160 -20.89 -17.51 -11.16
CA SER A 160 -21.59 -17.03 -9.97
C SER A 160 -21.04 -15.71 -9.40
N GLY A 161 -19.93 -15.18 -9.92
CA GLY A 161 -19.29 -13.95 -9.42
C GLY A 161 -18.49 -14.12 -8.11
N GLU A 162 -18.71 -15.22 -7.38
CA GLU A 162 -18.03 -15.54 -6.12
C GLU A 162 -16.50 -15.48 -6.21
N PHE A 163 -15.91 -15.87 -7.35
CA PHE A 163 -14.46 -15.73 -7.56
C PHE A 163 -13.97 -14.28 -7.40
N ILE A 164 -14.70 -13.31 -7.96
CA ILE A 164 -14.34 -11.88 -7.88
C ILE A 164 -14.57 -11.33 -6.48
N GLU A 165 -15.63 -11.79 -5.79
CA GLU A 165 -15.90 -11.41 -4.41
C GLU A 165 -14.78 -11.87 -3.46
N ASP A 166 -14.39 -13.14 -3.55
CA ASP A 166 -13.32 -13.70 -2.71
C ASP A 166 -11.96 -13.07 -3.05
N LEU A 167 -11.69 -12.78 -4.33
CA LEU A 167 -10.47 -12.07 -4.74
C LEU A 167 -10.42 -10.65 -4.17
N ASN A 168 -11.51 -9.89 -4.26
CA ASN A 168 -11.61 -8.56 -3.65
C ASN A 168 -11.44 -8.62 -2.12
N PHE A 169 -12.00 -9.64 -1.46
CA PHE A 169 -11.85 -9.86 -0.03
C PHE A 169 -10.39 -10.13 0.37
N LEU A 170 -9.69 -11.01 -0.36
CA LEU A 170 -8.26 -11.30 -0.09
C LEU A 170 -7.36 -10.09 -0.32
N MET A 171 -7.61 -9.32 -1.38
CA MET A 171 -6.89 -8.07 -1.64
C MET A 171 -7.14 -7.02 -0.57
N PHE A 172 -8.40 -6.89 -0.11
CA PHE A 172 -8.74 -5.97 0.99
C PHE A 172 -8.00 -6.35 2.27
N ASN A 173 -7.98 -7.63 2.65
CA ASN A 173 -7.24 -8.06 3.85
C ASN A 173 -5.73 -7.81 3.72
N SER A 174 -5.16 -8.10 2.55
CA SER A 174 -3.74 -7.80 2.25
C SER A 174 -3.45 -6.30 2.38
N PHE A 175 -4.37 -5.46 1.90
CA PHE A 175 -4.27 -4.01 2.03
C PHE A 175 -4.31 -3.54 3.47
N ILE A 176 -5.20 -4.07 4.30
CA ILE A 176 -5.25 -3.70 5.72
C ILE A 176 -3.96 -4.07 6.44
N SER A 177 -3.36 -5.22 6.11
CA SER A 177 -2.04 -5.57 6.64
C SER A 177 -0.96 -4.59 6.18
N LEU A 178 -0.93 -4.24 4.89
CA LEU A 178 0.02 -3.26 4.33
C LEU A 178 -0.19 -1.85 4.90
N GLU A 179 -1.44 -1.42 5.12
CA GLU A 179 -1.82 -0.16 5.74
C GLU A 179 -1.22 -0.04 7.15
N ASN A 180 -1.31 -1.11 7.94
CA ASN A 180 -0.76 -1.13 9.30
C ASN A 180 0.77 -1.11 9.33
N ALA A 181 1.45 -1.80 8.41
CA ALA A 181 2.92 -1.87 8.44
C ALA A 181 3.62 -0.74 7.70
N ILE A 182 3.01 -0.21 6.65
CA ILE A 182 3.64 0.76 5.75
C ILE A 182 2.68 1.95 5.53
N PRO A 183 2.33 2.67 6.61
CA PRO A 183 1.25 3.66 6.58
C PRO A 183 1.51 4.82 5.61
N LEU A 184 2.75 5.27 5.44
CA LEU A 184 3.03 6.35 4.49
C LEU A 184 2.77 5.98 3.02
N ILE A 185 2.65 4.69 2.71
CA ILE A 185 2.32 4.19 1.37
C ILE A 185 0.84 3.80 1.27
N PHE A 186 0.29 3.08 2.27
CA PHE A 186 -1.04 2.47 2.15
C PHE A 186 -2.11 3.06 3.07
N ASN A 187 -1.75 3.91 4.04
CA ASN A 187 -2.73 4.50 4.93
C ASN A 187 -3.32 5.79 4.33
N TYR A 188 -4.63 5.73 4.07
CA TYR A 188 -5.38 6.85 3.51
C TYR A 188 -5.23 8.11 4.37
N VAL A 189 -5.42 8.01 5.69
CA VAL A 189 -5.38 9.16 6.60
C VAL A 189 -4.01 9.83 6.61
N SER A 190 -2.94 9.05 6.63
CA SER A 190 -1.55 9.54 6.59
C SER A 190 -1.31 10.33 5.31
N ARG A 191 -1.71 9.76 4.17
CA ARG A 191 -1.47 10.38 2.86
C ARG A 191 -2.35 11.61 2.65
N SER A 192 -3.62 11.57 3.04
CA SER A 192 -4.52 12.72 2.97
C SER A 192 -4.10 13.84 3.92
N THR A 193 -3.62 13.52 5.13
CA THR A 193 -3.09 14.50 6.08
C THR A 193 -1.85 15.17 5.51
N TYR A 194 -0.92 14.41 4.93
CA TYR A 194 0.22 14.99 4.25
C TYR A 194 -0.20 15.87 3.08
N LEU A 195 -1.12 15.42 2.22
CA LEU A 195 -1.63 16.20 1.09
C LEU A 195 -2.20 17.56 1.55
N ALA A 196 -3.01 17.56 2.61
CA ALA A 196 -3.64 18.78 3.13
C ALA A 196 -2.63 19.75 3.74
N THR A 197 -1.53 19.24 4.31
CA THR A 197 -0.56 20.02 5.07
C THR A 197 0.71 20.37 4.30
N LYS A 198 1.02 19.71 3.17
CA LYS A 198 2.33 19.81 2.52
C LYS A 198 2.75 21.24 2.14
N ASN A 199 1.80 22.09 1.75
CA ASN A 199 2.06 23.50 1.41
C ASN A 199 2.29 24.40 2.64
N LEU A 200 1.91 23.95 3.84
CA LEU A 200 2.14 24.65 5.10
C LEU A 200 3.50 24.31 5.71
N ILE A 201 4.10 23.17 5.34
CA ILE A 201 5.38 22.70 5.87
C ILE A 201 6.48 23.76 5.74
N PRO A 202 6.68 24.45 4.59
CA PRO A 202 7.70 25.50 4.48
C PRO A 202 7.49 26.65 5.47
N SER A 203 6.25 27.07 5.69
CA SER A 203 5.91 28.15 6.64
C SER A 203 6.07 27.71 8.10
N ILE A 204 5.76 26.45 8.42
CA ILE A 204 5.99 25.88 9.75
C ILE A 204 7.50 25.88 10.02
N ILE A 205 8.30 25.37 9.07
CA ILE A 205 9.75 25.37 9.15
C ILE A 205 10.26 26.79 9.37
N SER A 206 9.90 27.75 8.52
CA SER A 206 10.40 29.14 8.64
C SER A 206 10.01 29.81 9.96
N SER A 207 8.86 29.46 10.55
CA SER A 207 8.43 29.99 11.86
C SER A 207 9.19 29.41 13.05
N CYS A 208 9.71 28.18 12.92
CA CYS A 208 10.43 27.49 13.99
C CYS A 208 11.92 27.82 14.00
N LEU A 209 12.49 28.20 12.86
CA LEU A 209 13.92 28.44 12.68
C LEU A 209 14.31 29.84 13.15
N LYS A 210 15.17 29.91 14.17
CA LYS A 210 15.59 31.18 14.80
C LYS A 210 17.01 31.63 14.42
N SER A 211 17.82 30.77 13.82
CA SER A 211 19.22 31.08 13.45
C SER A 211 19.64 30.45 12.12
N ASN A 212 20.51 31.13 11.37
CA ASN A 212 21.03 30.62 10.08
C ASN A 212 22.04 29.47 10.24
N GLU A 213 22.69 29.35 11.40
CA GLU A 213 23.78 28.37 11.61
C GLU A 213 23.26 26.94 11.83
N THR A 214 22.06 26.78 12.42
CA THR A 214 21.43 25.48 12.71
C THR A 214 20.23 25.17 11.80
N TYR A 215 19.93 26.06 10.85
CA TYR A 215 18.74 26.04 9.99
C TYR A 215 18.44 24.66 9.39
N VAL A 216 19.46 24.00 8.81
CA VAL A 216 19.31 22.71 8.13
C VAL A 216 18.98 21.58 9.10
N ILE A 217 19.63 21.54 10.26
CA ILE A 217 19.45 20.48 11.27
C ILE A 217 18.06 20.59 11.90
N GLU A 218 17.63 21.81 12.22
CA GLU A 218 16.31 22.09 12.79
C GLU A 218 15.19 21.79 11.77
N GLN A 219 15.37 22.16 10.49
CA GLN A 219 14.46 21.80 9.41
C GLN A 219 14.25 20.29 9.33
N ARG A 220 15.35 19.52 9.28
CA ARG A 220 15.32 18.05 9.22
C ARG A 220 14.65 17.43 10.46
N SER A 221 14.83 18.05 11.62
CA SER A 221 14.19 17.60 12.87
C SER A 221 12.67 17.80 12.84
N ILE A 222 12.20 18.94 12.35
CA ILE A 222 10.75 19.20 12.16
C ILE A 222 10.15 18.19 11.17
N LEU A 223 10.81 17.99 10.03
CA LEU A 223 10.34 17.04 9.02
C LEU A 223 10.33 15.60 9.54
N SER A 224 11.34 15.19 10.29
CA SER A 224 11.37 13.89 10.95
C SER A 224 10.22 13.71 11.94
N GLY A 225 9.88 14.76 12.70
CA GLY A 225 8.72 14.78 13.59
C GLY A 225 7.40 14.61 12.83
N LEU A 226 7.23 15.31 11.70
CA LEU A 226 6.06 15.15 10.83
C LEU A 226 5.95 13.73 10.28
N ILE A 227 7.04 13.18 9.76
CA ILE A 227 7.09 11.80 9.21
C ILE A 227 6.70 10.77 10.28
N LYS A 228 7.24 10.92 11.50
CA LYS A 228 6.87 10.06 12.63
C LYS A 228 5.39 10.15 12.97
N SER A 229 4.85 11.37 13.03
CA SER A 229 3.43 11.60 13.30
C SER A 229 2.55 10.91 12.26
N LEU A 230 2.85 11.14 10.98
CA LEU A 230 2.15 10.52 9.85
C LEU A 230 2.27 8.99 9.88
N SER A 231 3.44 8.44 10.25
CA SER A 231 3.61 6.98 10.37
C SER A 231 2.81 6.35 11.52
N ASN A 232 2.28 7.15 12.44
CA ASN A 232 1.49 6.69 13.58
C ASN A 232 0.02 7.12 13.48
N CYS A 233 -0.44 7.65 12.34
CA CYS A 233 -1.85 7.93 12.12
C CYS A 233 -2.67 6.65 12.28
N GLN A 234 -3.89 6.78 12.82
CA GLN A 234 -4.81 5.66 12.93
C GLN A 234 -5.17 5.12 11.54
N THR A 235 -5.39 3.80 11.45
CA THR A 235 -5.87 3.17 10.22
C THR A 235 -7.27 3.60 9.89
N TRP A 236 -7.59 3.68 8.60
CA TRP A 236 -8.94 3.97 8.12
C TRP A 236 -9.94 2.98 8.74
N ASN A 237 -9.59 1.70 8.81
CA ASN A 237 -10.42 0.69 9.49
C ASN A 237 -10.68 0.99 10.98
N LYS A 238 -9.76 1.63 11.71
CA LYS A 238 -9.99 2.00 13.12
C LYS A 238 -10.95 3.18 13.21
N ILE A 239 -10.79 4.16 12.33
CA ILE A 239 -11.66 5.34 12.25
C ILE A 239 -13.08 4.97 11.78
N VAL A 240 -13.18 4.04 10.82
CA VAL A 240 -14.45 3.49 10.30
C VAL A 240 -15.15 2.61 11.32
N ASN A 241 -14.44 1.74 12.05
CA ASN A 241 -15.04 0.96 13.12
C ASN A 241 -15.51 1.82 14.32
N GLU A 242 -14.98 3.03 14.48
CA GLU A 242 -15.50 4.04 15.41
C GLU A 242 -16.73 4.77 14.86
N TRP A 243 -17.00 4.69 13.55
CA TRP A 243 -18.23 5.19 12.95
C TRP A 243 -19.33 4.12 13.06
N ASP A 244 -20.44 4.47 13.70
CA ASP A 244 -21.63 3.61 13.86
C ASP A 244 -21.95 2.87 12.55
N HIS A 245 -22.16 1.55 12.60
CA HIS A 245 -22.47 0.70 11.44
C HIS A 245 -23.59 1.27 10.55
N LYS A 246 -24.54 2.01 11.14
CA LYS A 246 -25.61 2.71 10.40
C LYS A 246 -25.10 3.91 9.57
N LYS A 247 -24.10 4.64 10.04
CA LYS A 247 -23.44 5.71 9.28
C LYS A 247 -22.62 5.15 8.13
N LEU A 248 -21.93 4.03 8.35
CA LEU A 248 -21.17 3.35 7.30
C LEU A 248 -22.08 2.91 6.15
N LYS A 249 -23.18 2.22 6.45
CA LYS A 249 -24.15 1.82 5.41
C LYS A 249 -24.68 3.02 4.60
N ASN A 250 -25.00 4.13 5.27
CA ASN A 250 -25.50 5.34 4.61
C ASN A 250 -24.42 6.15 3.86
N GLU A 251 -23.13 5.96 4.15
CA GLU A 251 -22.02 6.58 3.41
C GLU A 251 -21.57 5.67 2.25
N PHE A 252 -21.60 4.34 2.41
CA PHE A 252 -21.30 3.37 1.34
C PHE A 252 -22.44 3.18 0.34
N ASP A 253 -23.69 3.51 0.70
CA ASP A 253 -24.82 3.64 -0.25
C ASP A 253 -24.79 5.00 -1.00
N LYS A 254 -23.89 5.92 -0.66
CA LYS A 254 -23.63 7.13 -1.44
C LYS A 254 -22.45 6.88 -2.36
N ILE A 255 -22.60 7.33 -3.61
CA ILE A 255 -21.59 7.31 -4.68
C ILE A 255 -20.25 7.99 -4.27
N ASP A 256 -20.23 8.76 -3.17
CA ASP A 256 -19.07 9.51 -2.68
C ASP A 256 -18.35 8.90 -1.46
N GLY A 257 -18.76 7.73 -0.93
CA GLY A 257 -18.19 7.16 0.30
C GLY A 257 -17.17 6.03 0.06
N PHE A 258 -15.89 6.37 -0.11
CA PHE A 258 -14.71 5.47 -0.08
C PHE A 258 -14.97 3.95 -0.28
N THR A 259 -15.59 3.55 -1.38
CA THR A 259 -15.76 2.12 -1.70
C THR A 259 -14.41 1.61 -2.18
N ILE A 260 -13.67 0.84 -1.38
CA ILE A 260 -12.40 0.25 -1.84
C ILE A 260 -12.72 -0.94 -2.75
N THR A 261 -12.51 -0.78 -4.05
CA THR A 261 -12.71 -1.87 -5.00
C THR A 261 -11.43 -2.13 -5.79
N TRP A 262 -10.91 -3.36 -5.69
CA TRP A 262 -9.68 -3.79 -6.37
C TRP A 262 -9.96 -4.29 -7.78
N PHE A 263 -11.05 -5.04 -7.93
CA PHE A 263 -11.55 -5.52 -9.21
C PHE A 263 -12.98 -5.01 -9.38
N ASN A 264 -13.14 -3.90 -10.10
CA ASN A 264 -14.43 -3.22 -10.27
C ASN A 264 -15.01 -3.44 -11.66
N SER A 265 -16.25 -3.92 -11.75
CA SER A 265 -16.97 -4.06 -13.02
C SER A 265 -17.65 -2.75 -13.39
N TYR A 266 -17.47 -2.29 -14.63
CA TYR A 266 -18.17 -1.11 -15.16
C TYR A 266 -19.66 -1.34 -15.43
N PHE A 267 -20.14 -2.57 -15.25
CA PHE A 267 -21.53 -2.95 -15.52
C PHE A 267 -22.34 -2.88 -14.22
N GLU A 268 -22.99 -1.74 -14.02
CA GLU A 268 -24.29 -1.65 -13.33
C GLU A 268 -25.42 -1.83 -14.34
#